data_AF-A0AAJ6F582-F1
#
_entry.id   AF-A0AAJ6F582-F1
#
_cell.length_a   1.000
_cell.length_b   1.000
_cell.length_c   1.000
_cell.angle_alpha   90.00
_cell.angle_beta   90.00
_cell.angle_gamma   90.00
#
_symmetry.space_group_name_H-M   'P 1'
#
loop_
_entity.id
_entity.type
_entity.pdbx_description
1 polymer ?
#
loop_
_entity_poly.entity_id
_entity_poly.type
_entity_poly.pdbx_seq_one_letter_code
_entity_poly.pdbx_strand_id
1 'polypeptide(L)'
;MNVPRNVLWFEVLLYLSLTLDALSVAFQDRTPNNEMTDQMIMVATLMAGGMILLLMYFVWLAAQRRKNWPRWALAAALVLSVISLVQVIGDRGVELDSGIEVVSCILTTAGLYFSFTGDAQGWFNA
;
A
#
# COMPACT_ATOMS: atom_id res chain seq x y z
N MET A 1 -22.04 8.04 15.14
CA MET A 1 -22.28 7.44 13.81
C MET A 1 -21.53 6.12 13.78
N ASN A 2 -22.21 4.99 13.57
CA ASN A 2 -21.55 3.69 13.43
C ASN A 2 -20.87 3.63 12.06
N VAL A 3 -19.56 3.39 12.03
CA VAL A 3 -18.82 3.12 10.80
C VAL A 3 -19.27 1.75 10.27
N PRO A 4 -19.63 1.62 8.99
CA PRO A 4 -20.03 0.33 8.43
C PRO A 4 -18.90 -0.68 8.54
N ARG A 5 -19.24 -1.96 8.79
CA ARG A 5 -18.26 -3.02 9.02
C ARG A 5 -17.27 -3.19 7.86
N ASN A 6 -17.72 -2.98 6.62
CA ASN A 6 -16.86 -3.06 5.43
C ASN A 6 -15.84 -1.92 5.36
N VAL A 7 -16.19 -0.72 5.85
CA VAL A 7 -15.27 0.43 5.91
C VAL A 7 -14.19 0.18 6.97
N LEU A 8 -14.56 -0.43 8.11
CA LEU A 8 -13.59 -0.86 9.12
C LEU A 8 -12.63 -1.92 8.58
N TRP A 9 -13.12 -2.94 7.86
CA TRP A 9 -12.25 -3.94 7.24
C TRP A 9 -11.35 -3.35 6.16
N PHE A 10 -11.84 -2.42 5.34
CA PHE A 10 -11.02 -1.65 4.40
C PHE A 10 -9.86 -0.95 5.13
N GLU A 11 -10.17 -0.20 6.19
CA GLU A 11 -9.17 0.56 6.95
C GLU A 11 -8.13 -0.35 7.62
N VAL A 12 -8.58 -1.41 8.29
CA VAL A 12 -7.69 -2.36 8.97
C VAL A 12 -6.78 -3.09 7.97
N LEU A 13 -7.32 -3.57 6.84
CA LEU A 13 -6.53 -4.28 5.83
C LEU A 13 -5.51 -3.37 5.17
N LEU A 14 -5.86 -2.11 4.87
CA LEU A 14 -4.93 -1.17 4.27
C LEU A 14 -3.84 -0.72 5.24
N TYR A 15 -4.17 -0.45 6.51
CA TYR A 15 -3.13 -0.16 7.49
C TYR A 15 -2.21 -1.36 7.74
N LEU A 16 -2.75 -2.58 7.73
CA LEU A 16 -1.92 -3.77 7.88
C LEU A 16 -0.98 -3.95 6.68
N SER A 17 -1.46 -3.74 5.45
CA SER A 17 -0.60 -3.70 4.26
C SER A 17 0.49 -2.64 4.37
N LEU A 18 0.13 -1.40 4.73
CA LEU A 18 1.10 -0.31 4.82
C LEU A 18 2.13 -0.53 5.94
N THR A 19 1.73 -1.24 7.00
CA THR A 19 2.66 -1.65 8.07
C THR A 19 3.63 -2.72 7.58
N LEU A 20 3.15 -3.70 6.80
CA LEU A 20 4.00 -4.69 6.16
C LEU A 20 4.97 -4.04 5.17
N ASP A 21 4.52 -3.07 4.38
CA ASP A 21 5.38 -2.30 3.46
C ASP A 21 6.47 -1.53 4.23
N ALA A 22 6.11 -0.90 5.34
CA ALA A 22 7.07 -0.21 6.21
C ALA A 22 8.10 -1.17 6.83
N LEU A 23 7.66 -2.37 7.25
CA LEU A 23 8.56 -3.41 7.73
C LEU A 23 9.49 -3.89 6.61
N SER A 24 8.97 -4.14 5.41
CA SER A 24 9.77 -4.52 4.24
C SER A 24 10.89 -3.51 3.98
N VAL A 25 10.55 -2.21 3.95
CA VAL A 25 11.51 -1.11 3.79
C VAL A 25 12.52 -1.06 4.94
N ALA A 26 12.16 -1.43 6.16
CA ALA A 26 13.08 -1.47 7.30
C ALA A 26 14.04 -2.66 7.23
N PHE A 27 13.62 -3.78 6.65
CA PHE A 27 14.39 -5.02 6.56
C PHE A 27 15.12 -5.23 5.22
N GLN A 28 14.92 -4.36 4.23
CA GLN A 28 15.65 -4.40 2.95
C GLN A 28 17.17 -4.32 3.18
N ASP A 29 17.91 -5.22 2.53
CA ASP A 29 19.38 -5.18 2.50
C ASP A 29 19.82 -3.94 1.71
N ARG A 30 20.56 -3.07 2.39
CA ARG A 30 21.06 -1.78 1.89
C ARG A 30 22.57 -1.77 1.79
N THR A 31 23.20 -2.94 1.64
CA THR A 31 24.64 -3.03 1.43
C THR A 31 25.01 -2.30 0.14
N PRO A 32 25.79 -1.20 0.20
CA PRO A 32 26.17 -0.44 -0.98
C PRO A 32 27.04 -1.31 -1.90
N ASN A 33 26.73 -1.32 -3.19
CA ASN A 33 27.52 -2.02 -4.20
C ASN A 33 27.75 -1.08 -5.39
N ASN A 34 28.59 -1.48 -6.35
CA ASN A 34 28.98 -0.66 -7.50
C ASN A 34 27.78 -0.14 -8.33
N GLU A 35 26.62 -0.77 -8.21
CA GLU A 35 25.37 -0.36 -8.88
C GLU A 35 24.44 0.49 -8.00
N MET A 36 24.59 0.48 -6.67
CA MET A 36 23.67 1.12 -5.72
C MET A 36 24.45 2.00 -4.74
N THR A 37 24.44 3.31 -5.02
CA THR A 37 25.11 4.31 -4.18
C THR A 37 24.32 4.58 -2.89
N ASP A 38 25.01 5.00 -1.82
CA ASP A 38 24.39 5.43 -0.55
C ASP A 38 23.29 6.48 -0.76
N GLN A 39 23.50 7.40 -1.70
CA GLN A 39 22.54 8.44 -2.03
C GLN A 39 21.26 7.87 -2.66
N MET A 40 21.38 6.89 -3.56
CA MET A 40 20.22 6.21 -4.15
C MET A 40 19.43 5.44 -3.09
N ILE A 41 20.12 4.75 -2.17
CA ILE A 41 19.51 4.02 -1.07
C ILE A 41 18.71 4.97 -0.16
N MET A 42 19.30 6.10 0.22
CA MET A 42 18.65 7.09 1.07
C MET A 42 17.40 7.68 0.38
N VAL A 43 17.51 8.05 -0.89
CA VAL A 43 16.42 8.63 -1.66
C VAL A 43 15.27 7.64 -1.85
N ALA A 44 15.57 6.37 -2.16
CA ALA A 44 14.56 5.31 -2.26
C ALA A 44 13.83 5.10 -0.92
N THR A 45 14.58 5.08 0.19
CA THR A 45 14.02 4.90 1.54
C THR A 45 13.08 6.07 1.91
N LEU A 46 13.52 7.30 1.65
CA LEU A 46 12.71 8.50 1.90
C LEU A 46 11.46 8.54 1.03
N MET A 47 11.58 8.19 -0.26
CA MET A 47 10.44 8.12 -1.16
C MET A 47 9.44 7.04 -0.73
N ALA A 48 9.93 5.83 -0.39
CA ALA A 48 9.08 4.75 0.08
C ALA A 48 8.35 5.14 1.38
N GLY A 49 9.07 5.65 2.37
CA GLY A 49 8.47 6.14 3.63
C GLY A 49 7.46 7.27 3.39
N GLY A 50 7.80 8.24 2.55
CA GLY A 50 6.90 9.34 2.18
C GLY A 50 5.63 8.85 1.48
N MET A 51 5.75 7.85 0.60
CA MET A 51 4.61 7.27 -0.11
C MET A 51 3.72 6.47 0.85
N ILE A 52 4.28 5.71 1.79
CA ILE A 52 3.52 5.01 2.83
C ILE A 52 2.72 6.02 3.68
N LEU A 53 3.33 7.13 4.12
CA LEU A 53 2.63 8.17 4.88
C LEU A 53 1.50 8.82 4.07
N LEU A 54 1.74 9.09 2.79
CA LEU A 54 0.73 9.63 1.87
C LEU A 54 -0.47 8.66 1.73
N LEU A 55 -0.19 7.36 1.56
CA LEU A 55 -1.22 6.34 1.44
C LEU A 55 -2.01 6.19 2.75
N MET A 56 -1.35 6.21 3.92
CA MET A 56 -2.04 6.26 5.22
C MET A 56 -2.99 7.45 5.31
N TYR A 57 -2.55 8.63 4.86
CA TYR A 57 -3.38 9.81 4.81
C TYR A 57 -4.60 9.62 3.89
N PHE A 58 -4.44 8.95 2.74
CA PHE A 58 -5.57 8.62 1.86
C PHE A 58 -6.55 7.62 2.46
N VAL A 59 -6.07 6.60 3.20
CA VAL A 59 -6.93 5.66 3.94
C VAL A 59 -7.77 6.43 4.97
N TRP A 60 -7.12 7.27 5.78
CA TRP A 60 -7.80 8.10 6.76
C TRP A 60 -8.80 9.06 6.11
N LEU A 61 -8.43 9.70 5.00
CA LEU A 61 -9.30 10.61 4.26
C LEU A 61 -10.51 9.88 3.66
N ALA A 62 -10.32 8.66 3.16
CA ALA A 62 -11.43 7.83 2.69
C ALA A 62 -12.37 7.49 3.86
N ALA A 63 -11.85 6.84 4.90
CA ALA A 63 -12.62 6.31 6.01
C ALA A 63 -13.37 7.42 6.77
N GLN A 64 -12.68 8.52 7.08
CA GLN A 64 -13.19 9.57 7.97
C GLN A 64 -13.95 10.68 7.23
N ARG A 65 -13.53 11.06 6.02
CA ARG A 65 -14.15 12.15 5.25
C ARG A 65 -15.14 11.69 4.19
N ARG A 66 -15.44 10.39 4.11
CA ARG A 66 -16.41 9.79 3.16
C ARG A 66 -16.13 10.11 1.68
N LYS A 67 -14.90 10.49 1.34
CA LYS A 67 -14.57 10.86 -0.04
C LYS A 67 -14.35 9.62 -0.89
N ASN A 68 -14.86 9.66 -2.11
CA ASN A 68 -14.74 8.59 -3.10
C ASN A 68 -13.44 8.64 -3.92
N TRP A 69 -12.86 9.84 -4.12
CA TRP A 69 -11.62 10.03 -4.89
C TRP A 69 -10.39 9.25 -4.35
N PRO A 70 -10.16 9.15 -3.01
CA PRO A 70 -9.01 8.41 -2.50
C PRO A 70 -9.06 6.92 -2.81
N ARG A 71 -10.24 6.33 -3.02
CA ARG A 71 -10.37 4.91 -3.42
C ARG A 71 -9.74 4.67 -4.80
N TRP A 72 -9.94 5.59 -5.73
CA TRP A 72 -9.33 5.54 -7.05
C TRP A 72 -7.83 5.81 -7.01
N ALA A 73 -7.38 6.73 -6.13
CA ALA A 73 -5.96 6.98 -5.92
C ALA A 73 -5.24 5.75 -5.34
N LEU A 74 -5.84 5.09 -4.34
CA LEU A 74 -5.32 3.85 -3.75
C LEU A 74 -5.32 2.70 -4.76
N ALA A 75 -6.37 2.58 -5.60
CA ALA A 75 -6.40 1.59 -6.67
C ALA A 75 -5.31 1.83 -7.73
N ALA A 76 -5.08 3.09 -8.13
CA ALA A 76 -4.01 3.43 -9.05
C ALA A 76 -2.62 3.13 -8.45
N ALA A 77 -2.42 3.45 -7.17
CA ALA A 77 -1.18 3.14 -6.45
C ALA A 77 -0.94 1.62 -6.38
N LEU A 78 -1.99 0.82 -6.12
CA LEU A 78 -1.91 -0.64 -6.14
C LEU A 78 -1.51 -1.17 -7.52
N VAL A 79 -2.11 -0.66 -8.61
CA VAL A 79 -1.75 -1.09 -9.97
C VAL A 79 -0.29 -0.78 -10.28
N LEU A 80 0.20 0.40 -9.89
CA LEU A 80 1.60 0.76 -10.07
C LEU A 80 2.53 -0.15 -9.26
N SER A 81 2.17 -0.48 -8.02
CA SER A 81 2.93 -1.44 -7.19
C SER A 81 2.98 -2.82 -7.83
N VAL A 82 1.85 -3.35 -8.34
CA VAL A 82 1.83 -4.65 -9.04
C VAL A 82 2.76 -4.67 -10.26
N ILE A 83 2.75 -3.61 -11.07
CA ILE A 83 3.64 -3.52 -12.24
C ILE A 83 5.12 -3.52 -11.80
N SER A 84 5.45 -2.74 -10.77
CA SER A 84 6.79 -2.69 -10.19
C SER A 84 7.22 -4.05 -9.65
N LEU A 85 6.35 -4.73 -8.89
CA LEU A 85 6.60 -6.03 -8.30
C LEU A 85 6.87 -7.10 -9.36
N VAL A 86 6.10 -7.11 -10.47
CA VAL A 86 6.34 -8.05 -11.59
C VAL A 86 7.71 -7.83 -12.23
N GLN A 87 8.16 -6.58 -12.36
CA GLN A 87 9.50 -6.26 -12.87
C GLN A 87 10.59 -6.75 -11.92
N VAL A 88 10.46 -6.45 -10.62
CA VAL A 88 11.43 -6.85 -9.59
C VAL A 88 11.56 -8.37 -9.51
N ILE A 89 10.43 -9.10 -9.50
CA ILE A 89 10.44 -10.57 -9.49
C ILE A 89 11.04 -11.12 -10.79
N GLY A 90 10.79 -10.46 -11.93
CA GLY A 90 11.37 -10.85 -13.23
C GLY A 90 12.88 -10.70 -13.29
N ASP A 91 13.42 -9.64 -12.68
CA ASP A 91 14.84 -9.31 -12.72
C ASP A 91 15.65 -10.04 -11.62
N ARG A 92 15.08 -10.19 -10.40
CA ARG A 92 15.79 -10.66 -9.20
C ARG A 92 15.29 -11.97 -8.62
N GLY A 93 14.15 -12.48 -9.08
CA GLY A 93 13.47 -13.64 -8.50
C GLY A 93 12.68 -13.30 -7.23
N VAL A 94 12.22 -14.33 -6.51
CA VAL A 94 11.42 -14.15 -5.28
C VAL A 94 12.36 -14.02 -4.09
N GLU A 95 12.61 -12.78 -3.68
CA GLU A 95 13.32 -12.45 -2.44
C GLU A 95 12.32 -12.27 -1.27
N LEU A 96 12.82 -12.26 -0.03
CA LEU A 96 11.98 -12.06 1.16
C LEU A 96 11.19 -10.75 1.10
N ASP A 97 11.80 -9.68 0.59
CA ASP A 97 11.17 -8.38 0.36
C ASP A 97 10.01 -8.47 -0.64
N SER A 98 10.24 -9.13 -1.78
CA SER A 98 9.19 -9.36 -2.80
C SER A 98 8.05 -10.21 -2.25
N GLY A 99 8.34 -11.18 -1.38
CA GLY A 99 7.32 -11.99 -0.72
C GLY A 99 6.41 -11.18 0.23
N ILE A 100 6.98 -10.24 0.98
CA ILE A 100 6.22 -9.32 1.84
C ILE A 100 5.34 -8.40 0.97
N GLU A 101 5.89 -7.85 -0.11
CA GLU A 101 5.14 -6.98 -1.03
C GLU A 101 3.97 -7.73 -1.71
N VAL A 102 4.12 -9.01 -2.05
CA VAL A 102 3.01 -9.85 -2.54
C VAL A 102 1.89 -9.93 -1.51
N VAL A 103 2.22 -10.18 -0.24
CA VAL A 103 1.23 -10.27 0.85
C VAL A 103 0.54 -8.91 1.04
N SER A 104 1.29 -7.82 1.12
CA SER A 104 0.77 -6.45 1.15
C SER A 104 -0.18 -6.17 -0.02
N CYS A 105 0.20 -6.55 -1.23
CA CYS A 105 -0.63 -6.39 -2.42
C CYS A 105 -1.96 -7.13 -2.31
N ILE A 106 -1.96 -8.37 -1.81
CA ILE A 106 -3.19 -9.15 -1.57
C ILE A 106 -4.07 -8.44 -0.53
N LEU A 107 -3.48 -7.95 0.57
CA LEU A 107 -4.21 -7.22 1.60
C LEU A 107 -4.80 -5.92 1.08
N THR A 108 -4.04 -5.17 0.28
CA THR A 108 -4.50 -3.92 -0.34
C THR A 108 -5.64 -4.18 -1.31
N THR A 109 -5.52 -5.23 -2.12
CA THR A 109 -6.58 -5.67 -3.04
C THR A 109 -7.85 -6.05 -2.26
N ALA A 110 -7.72 -6.83 -1.19
CA ALA A 110 -8.84 -7.22 -0.35
C ALA A 110 -9.49 -6.02 0.33
N GLY A 111 -8.69 -5.09 0.87
CA GLY A 111 -9.17 -3.84 1.44
C GLY A 111 -9.97 -3.03 0.44
N LEU A 112 -9.41 -2.80 -0.76
CA LEU A 112 -10.11 -2.10 -1.85
C LEU A 112 -11.40 -2.81 -2.25
N TYR A 113 -11.41 -4.15 -2.33
CA TYR A 113 -12.62 -4.91 -2.61
C TYR A 113 -13.75 -4.63 -1.59
N PHE A 114 -13.42 -4.57 -0.28
CA PHE A 114 -14.39 -4.17 0.73
C PHE A 114 -14.84 -2.71 0.59
N SER A 115 -14.01 -1.82 0.05
CA SER A 115 -14.37 -0.42 -0.20
C SER A 115 -15.42 -0.24 -1.31
N PHE A 116 -15.52 -1.20 -2.23
CA PHE A 116 -16.48 -1.21 -3.34
C PHE A 116 -17.72 -2.08 -3.07
N THR A 117 -17.75 -2.83 -1.97
CA THR A 117 -18.78 -3.85 -1.72
C THR A 117 -19.70 -3.49 -0.53
N GLY A 118 -20.99 -3.79 -0.67
CA GLY A 118 -21.98 -3.76 0.42
C GLY A 118 -22.17 -2.37 1.04
N ASP A 119 -22.25 -2.32 2.38
CA ASP A 119 -22.57 -1.11 3.15
C ASP A 119 -21.56 0.05 2.99
N ALA A 120 -20.36 -0.23 2.46
CA ALA A 120 -19.35 0.78 2.16
C ALA A 120 -19.75 1.66 0.97
N GLN A 121 -20.44 1.10 -0.04
CA GLN A 121 -20.82 1.85 -1.23
C GLN A 121 -21.78 2.99 -0.90
N GLY A 122 -22.72 2.75 0.01
CA GLY A 122 -23.63 3.77 0.55
C GLY A 122 -22.89 4.81 1.40
N TRP A 123 -21.90 4.41 2.20
CA TRP A 123 -21.15 5.33 3.06
C TRP A 123 -20.30 6.34 2.29
N PHE A 124 -19.70 5.93 1.18
CA PHE A 124 -18.83 6.78 0.37
C PHE A 124 -19.53 7.48 -0.80
N ASN A 125 -20.82 7.19 -1.03
CA ASN A 125 -21.63 7.80 -2.08
C ASN A 125 -22.82 8.62 -1.51
N ALA A 126 -22.90 8.73 -0.18
CA ALA A 126 -23.89 9.51 0.57
C ALA A 126 -23.38 10.89 0.97
#